data_AF-A0A527J6N5-F1
#
_entry.id   AF-A0A527J6N5-F1
#
_cell.length_a   1.000
_cell.length_b   1.000
_cell.length_c   1.000
_cell.angle_alpha   90.00
_cell.angle_beta   90.00
_cell.angle_gamma   90.00
#
_symmetry.space_group_name_H-M   'P 1'
#
loop_
_entity.id
_entity.type
_entity.pdbx_description
1 polymer ?
#
loop_
_entity_poly.entity_id
_entity_poly.type
_entity_poly.pdbx_seq_one_letter_code
_entity_poly.pdbx_strand_id
1 'polypeptide(L)'
;MSAVRLLDELSLAPQQSEWLDTILKGDCVAALDRLPEKSIDVIFADPPYNLQLDGDLHRPDQSKVDAVDDDWDQFESFEAYDAFTRAWLLAARRVLKPNGTIWVIGSYHNIFRVGAKMQDLGFWILNDVVWRKTNPMPNFRGRRFQNAHETMIWASRDQKGKGYTFNYEALKASNDDIQMRSDWLFPICTGGERLKNDNGDKLHPTQKPEALLARIMMASTKPGDIVLDPFFGSGTTGAVAKRLGRHFVGIEREQAYIDAANERIDAVRPLEDADLTVLTGKRAEPRVAFVSLIDTGLMVPGATLYDAKKRWAAKVRADGTVAIGDSAGSIHKIGAEVQGLDACNGWTFWHYERSGGLTPIDELRRIARLGMERAGG
;
A
#
# COMPACT_ATOMS: atom_id res chain seq x y z
N MET A 1 0.86 44.40 -39.90
CA MET A 1 2.10 43.64 -39.64
C MET A 1 1.73 42.53 -38.68
N SER A 2 1.91 41.30 -39.14
CA SER A 2 1.37 40.08 -38.56
C SER A 2 1.97 39.79 -37.18
N ALA A 3 1.09 39.48 -36.24
CA ALA A 3 1.43 38.90 -34.96
C ALA A 3 1.83 37.44 -35.18
N VAL A 4 3.12 37.15 -35.04
CA VAL A 4 3.64 35.79 -34.86
C VAL A 4 4.47 35.82 -33.59
N ARG A 5 3.79 35.75 -32.43
CA ARG A 5 4.43 35.24 -31.21
C ARG A 5 4.33 33.73 -31.30
N LEU A 6 5.49 33.09 -31.44
CA LEU A 6 5.65 31.65 -31.50
C LEU A 6 4.92 31.00 -30.31
N LEU A 7 4.10 30.00 -30.63
CA LEU A 7 3.35 29.13 -29.72
C LEU A 7 4.26 28.13 -28.97
N ASP A 8 5.58 28.33 -28.97
CA ASP A 8 6.56 27.39 -28.41
C ASP A 8 6.77 27.53 -26.88
N GLU A 9 6.18 28.54 -26.23
CA GLU A 9 6.34 28.77 -24.78
C GLU A 9 5.26 28.09 -23.89
N LEU A 10 4.39 27.22 -24.45
CA LEU A 10 3.40 26.46 -23.68
C LEU A 10 3.71 24.96 -23.58
N SER A 11 4.98 24.60 -23.61
CA SER A 11 5.46 23.31 -23.11
C SER A 11 5.51 23.33 -21.57
N LEU A 12 4.35 23.23 -20.92
CA LEU A 12 4.25 22.89 -19.49
C LEU A 12 4.55 21.39 -19.28
N ALA A 13 5.71 20.92 -19.73
CA ALA A 13 6.24 19.68 -19.21
C ALA A 13 6.53 19.95 -17.72
N PRO A 14 5.92 19.24 -16.76
CA PRO A 14 6.20 19.46 -15.35
C PRO A 14 7.71 19.29 -15.15
N GLN A 15 8.37 20.33 -14.63
CA GLN A 15 9.77 20.24 -14.25
C GLN A 15 9.87 19.16 -13.17
N GLN A 16 10.36 17.98 -13.54
CA GLN A 16 10.48 16.85 -12.63
C GLN A 16 11.34 17.32 -11.45
N SER A 17 10.80 17.20 -10.24
CA SER A 17 11.52 17.66 -9.06
C SER A 17 12.84 16.89 -8.94
N GLU A 18 13.95 17.58 -8.67
CA GLU A 18 15.32 17.03 -8.71
C GLU A 18 15.55 15.83 -7.78
N TRP A 19 14.63 15.53 -6.86
CA TRP A 19 14.69 14.44 -5.90
C TRP A 19 13.89 13.19 -6.30
N LEU A 20 13.04 13.27 -7.32
CA LEU A 20 12.24 12.13 -7.80
C LEU A 20 13.07 11.15 -8.63
N ASP A 21 12.87 9.87 -8.40
CA ASP A 21 13.60 8.76 -9.05
C ASP A 21 15.11 8.85 -8.86
N THR A 22 15.53 9.33 -7.69
CA THR A 22 16.95 9.52 -7.35
C THR A 22 17.35 8.74 -6.09
N ILE A 23 18.66 8.54 -5.96
CA ILE A 23 19.30 8.06 -4.74
C ILE A 23 20.06 9.22 -4.10
N LEU A 24 19.65 9.62 -2.90
CA LEU A 24 20.31 10.64 -2.11
C LEU A 24 21.41 10.01 -1.27
N LYS A 25 22.67 10.38 -1.53
CA LYS A 25 23.79 9.93 -0.72
C LYS A 25 23.83 10.65 0.64
N GLY A 26 23.85 9.89 1.72
CA GLY A 26 24.14 10.41 3.07
C GLY A 26 23.43 9.68 4.20
N ASP A 27 23.53 10.26 5.39
CA ASP A 27 22.74 9.86 6.55
C ASP A 27 21.25 10.04 6.30
N CYS A 28 20.44 9.08 6.78
CA CYS A 28 19.01 9.05 6.48
C CYS A 28 18.26 10.26 7.06
N VAL A 29 18.59 10.69 8.28
CA VAL A 29 17.93 11.85 8.91
C VAL A 29 18.29 13.13 8.16
N ALA A 30 19.58 13.34 7.90
CA ALA A 30 20.06 14.54 7.20
C ALA A 30 19.54 14.64 5.75
N ALA A 31 19.38 13.52 5.05
CA ALA A 31 18.82 13.50 3.71
C ALA A 31 17.29 13.67 3.72
N LEU A 32 16.58 13.06 4.67
CA LEU A 32 15.14 13.25 4.86
C LEU A 32 14.80 14.72 5.08
N ASP A 33 15.62 15.49 5.80
CA ASP A 33 15.40 16.92 6.05
C ASP A 33 15.45 17.79 4.78
N ARG A 34 16.09 17.31 3.71
CA ARG A 34 16.17 18.01 2.42
C ARG A 34 14.92 17.82 1.57
N LEU A 35 14.10 16.81 1.86
CA LEU A 35 12.88 16.53 1.11
C LEU A 35 11.75 17.50 1.49
N PRO A 36 10.87 17.90 0.55
CA PRO A 36 9.70 18.69 0.90
C PRO A 36 8.80 17.96 1.90
N GLU A 37 8.15 18.71 2.80
CA GLU A 37 7.16 18.11 3.70
C GLU A 37 5.96 17.54 2.93
N LYS A 38 5.33 16.49 3.47
CA LYS A 38 4.09 15.90 2.91
C LYS A 38 4.19 15.61 1.40
N SER A 39 5.33 15.13 0.94
CA SER A 39 5.64 14.86 -0.47
C SER A 39 5.58 13.37 -0.83
N ILE A 40 5.68 12.48 0.16
CA ILE A 40 5.78 11.03 -0.02
C ILE A 40 4.45 10.32 0.25
N ASP A 41 4.08 9.37 -0.60
CA ASP A 41 2.86 8.57 -0.44
C ASP A 41 3.08 7.36 0.48
N VAL A 42 4.18 6.62 0.25
CA VAL A 42 4.53 5.45 1.06
C VAL A 42 6.01 5.46 1.42
N ILE A 43 6.31 5.08 2.66
CA ILE A 43 7.67 4.81 3.10
C ILE A 43 7.83 3.32 3.33
N PHE A 44 8.89 2.71 2.82
CA PHE A 44 9.36 1.40 3.22
C PHE A 44 10.71 1.56 3.92
N ALA A 45 10.84 1.09 5.16
CA ALA A 45 12.07 1.21 5.92
C ALA A 45 12.56 -0.17 6.39
N ASP A 46 13.79 -0.51 6.01
CA ASP A 46 14.55 -1.67 6.48
C ASP A 46 15.75 -1.17 7.28
N PRO A 47 15.54 -0.64 8.50
CA PRO A 47 16.62 -0.08 9.30
C PRO A 47 17.62 -1.17 9.71
N PRO A 48 18.84 -0.81 10.15
CA PRO A 48 19.72 -1.72 10.87
C PRO A 48 18.99 -2.45 12.01
N TYR A 49 19.28 -3.74 12.20
CA TYR A 49 18.58 -4.59 13.18
C TYR A 49 19.25 -4.60 14.55
N ASN A 50 20.49 -4.11 14.67
CA ASN A 50 21.28 -4.18 15.88
C ASN A 50 21.33 -5.63 16.39
N LEU A 51 21.87 -6.54 15.58
CA LEU A 51 21.83 -7.97 15.84
C LEU A 51 22.66 -8.40 17.07
N GLN A 52 23.55 -7.52 17.56
CA GLN A 52 24.40 -7.74 18.74
C GLN A 52 25.08 -9.12 18.70
N LEU A 53 25.60 -9.48 17.52
CA LEU A 53 26.26 -10.77 17.31
C LEU A 53 27.59 -10.80 18.06
N ASP A 54 27.83 -11.90 18.78
CA ASP A 54 29.08 -12.14 19.50
C ASP A 54 29.77 -13.40 18.96
N GLY A 55 30.99 -13.21 18.45
CA GLY A 55 31.88 -14.25 17.94
C GLY A 55 31.44 -14.91 16.63
N ASP A 56 32.27 -15.86 16.19
CA ASP A 56 32.08 -16.57 14.92
C ASP A 56 31.04 -17.71 15.04
N LEU A 57 30.16 -17.80 14.04
CA LEU A 57 29.25 -18.94 13.86
C LEU A 57 29.80 -19.87 12.78
N HIS A 58 29.86 -21.17 13.09
CA HIS A 58 30.28 -22.21 12.16
C HIS A 58 29.13 -23.19 11.91
N ARG A 59 29.06 -23.70 10.68
CA ARG A 59 28.15 -24.79 10.27
C ARG A 59 28.66 -26.14 10.77
N PRO A 60 27.84 -27.21 10.73
CA PRO A 60 28.27 -28.56 11.11
C PRO A 60 29.47 -29.09 10.31
N ASP A 61 29.64 -28.63 9.07
CA ASP A 61 30.78 -28.95 8.19
C ASP A 61 32.02 -28.08 8.46
N GLN A 62 32.04 -27.29 9.55
CA GLN A 62 33.10 -26.36 9.95
C GLN A 62 33.28 -25.14 9.04
N SER A 63 32.44 -24.94 8.03
CA SER A 63 32.47 -23.68 7.27
C SER A 63 31.95 -22.50 8.10
N LYS A 64 32.60 -21.34 7.98
CA LYS A 64 32.20 -20.11 8.68
C LYS A 64 30.92 -19.55 8.04
N VAL A 65 30.00 -19.08 8.88
CA VAL A 65 28.81 -18.34 8.45
C VAL A 65 29.20 -16.88 8.24
N ASP A 66 28.96 -16.41 7.02
CA ASP A 66 28.97 -14.99 6.65
C ASP A 66 27.79 -14.28 7.34
N ALA A 67 28.09 -13.69 8.50
CA ALA A 67 27.15 -12.99 9.37
C ALA A 67 27.04 -11.52 8.98
N VAL A 68 26.10 -10.79 9.61
CA VAL A 68 26.00 -9.34 9.42
C VAL A 68 26.77 -8.68 10.56
N ASP A 69 28.03 -8.36 10.32
CA ASP A 69 28.95 -7.74 11.27
C ASP A 69 29.42 -6.34 10.84
N ASP A 70 28.79 -5.78 9.80
CA ASP A 70 29.08 -4.43 9.30
C ASP A 70 28.87 -3.33 10.36
N ASP A 71 29.70 -2.28 10.28
CA ASP A 71 29.70 -1.14 11.23
C ASP A 71 28.34 -0.43 11.33
N TRP A 72 27.52 -0.45 10.26
CA TRP A 72 26.20 0.18 10.26
C TRP A 72 25.16 -0.54 11.13
N ASP A 73 25.40 -1.80 11.52
CA ASP A 73 24.52 -2.56 12.41
C ASP A 73 24.98 -2.53 13.88
N GLN A 74 26.08 -1.83 14.19
CA GLN A 74 26.66 -1.79 15.53
C GLN A 74 26.16 -0.56 16.32
N PHE A 75 25.52 -0.80 17.46
CA PHE A 75 25.05 0.26 18.37
C PHE A 75 25.62 0.05 19.77
N GLU A 76 26.07 1.14 20.39
CA GLU A 76 26.67 1.12 21.73
C GLU A 76 25.69 0.63 22.82
N SER A 77 24.39 0.87 22.61
CA SER A 77 23.34 0.54 23.59
C SER A 77 21.95 0.54 22.94
N PHE A 78 20.95 0.02 23.67
CA PHE A 78 19.56 0.14 23.24
C PHE A 78 19.07 1.59 23.26
N GLU A 79 19.59 2.42 24.15
CA GLU A 79 19.30 3.84 24.24
C GLU A 79 19.80 4.58 23.01
N ALA A 80 21.00 4.26 22.51
CA ALA A 80 21.52 4.78 21.26
C ALA A 80 20.66 4.37 20.06
N TYR A 81 20.28 3.08 19.99
CA TYR A 81 19.38 2.57 18.95
C TYR A 81 17.99 3.24 18.99
N ASP A 82 17.44 3.48 20.19
CA ASP A 82 16.16 4.16 20.37
C ASP A 82 16.23 5.64 19.94
N ALA A 83 17.32 6.33 20.26
CA ALA A 83 17.53 7.71 19.85
C ALA A 83 17.61 7.83 18.32
N PHE A 84 18.39 6.95 17.69
CA PHE A 84 18.45 6.81 16.24
C PHE A 84 17.06 6.52 15.65
N THR A 85 16.35 5.52 16.20
CA THR A 85 15.03 5.11 15.75
C THR A 85 14.02 6.25 15.79
N ARG A 86 14.02 7.02 16.89
CA ARG A 86 13.14 8.16 17.06
C ARG A 86 13.45 9.28 16.05
N ALA A 87 14.73 9.53 15.77
CA ALA A 87 15.16 10.61 14.87
C ALA A 87 14.67 10.37 13.44
N TRP A 88 14.94 9.18 12.87
CA TRP A 88 14.52 8.90 11.50
C TRP A 88 13.00 8.75 11.36
N LEU A 89 12.30 8.20 12.37
CA LEU A 89 10.83 8.13 12.36
C LEU A 89 10.16 9.50 12.36
N LEU A 90 10.72 10.48 13.09
CA LEU A 90 10.23 11.86 13.08
C LEU A 90 10.42 12.52 11.71
N ALA A 91 11.60 12.36 11.11
CA ALA A 91 11.90 12.89 9.79
C ALA A 91 11.03 12.23 8.71
N ALA A 92 10.83 10.90 8.79
CA ALA A 92 9.92 10.15 7.94
C ALA A 92 8.46 10.65 8.06
N ARG A 93 7.98 10.89 9.28
CA ARG A 93 6.62 11.42 9.52
C ARG A 93 6.40 12.80 8.87
N ARG A 94 7.44 13.64 8.84
CA ARG A 94 7.40 15.01 8.26
C ARG A 94 7.18 14.96 6.74
N VAL A 95 7.88 14.08 6.05
CA VAL A 95 7.83 13.97 4.59
C VAL A 95 6.61 13.16 4.10
N LEU A 96 6.04 12.30 4.95
CA LEU A 96 4.85 11.52 4.61
C LEU A 96 3.61 12.42 4.46
N LYS A 97 2.84 12.23 3.38
CA LYS A 97 1.55 12.90 3.14
C LYS A 97 0.54 12.59 4.27
N PRO A 98 -0.48 13.45 4.49
CA PRO A 98 -1.51 13.20 5.51
C PRO A 98 -2.25 11.86 5.36
N ASN A 99 -2.40 11.36 4.14
CA ASN A 99 -2.98 10.06 3.82
C ASN A 99 -1.94 8.97 3.51
N GLY A 100 -0.64 9.26 3.70
CA GLY A 100 0.44 8.33 3.43
C GLY A 100 0.56 7.24 4.50
N THR A 101 1.26 6.16 4.14
CA THR A 101 1.54 5.04 5.07
C THR A 101 3.03 4.71 5.12
N ILE A 102 3.43 4.05 6.21
CA ILE A 102 4.80 3.58 6.40
C ILE A 102 4.78 2.08 6.69
N TRP A 103 5.73 1.38 6.08
CA TRP A 103 6.09 0.00 6.37
C TRP A 103 7.48 0.00 7.01
N VAL A 104 7.62 -0.67 8.15
CA VAL A 104 8.94 -0.89 8.78
C VAL A 104 9.13 -2.37 9.02
N ILE A 105 10.22 -2.94 8.54
CA ILE A 105 10.56 -4.35 8.75
C ILE A 105 11.62 -4.51 9.84
N GLY A 106 11.55 -5.63 10.55
CA GLY A 106 12.52 -5.97 11.58
C GLY A 106 12.42 -7.42 12.01
N SER A 107 13.37 -7.81 12.85
CA SER A 107 13.35 -9.08 13.56
C SER A 107 13.06 -8.85 15.04
N TYR A 108 13.00 -9.91 15.84
CA TYR A 108 12.79 -9.78 17.29
C TYR A 108 13.84 -8.92 18.01
N HIS A 109 15.02 -8.69 17.41
CA HIS A 109 16.08 -7.85 17.98
C HIS A 109 15.67 -6.38 18.07
N ASN A 110 14.92 -5.87 17.09
CA ASN A 110 14.59 -4.44 17.00
C ASN A 110 13.09 -4.12 16.90
N ILE A 111 12.26 -4.99 16.31
CA ILE A 111 10.91 -4.60 15.86
C ILE A 111 9.99 -4.15 16.98
N PHE A 112 10.16 -4.68 18.20
CA PHE A 112 9.41 -4.24 19.37
C PHE A 112 9.75 -2.80 19.79
N ARG A 113 11.03 -2.44 19.71
CA ARG A 113 11.51 -1.08 20.01
C ARG A 113 10.99 -0.09 18.98
N VAL A 114 11.13 -0.45 17.70
CA VAL A 114 10.62 0.31 16.56
C VAL A 114 9.11 0.53 16.67
N GLY A 115 8.34 -0.54 16.88
CA GLY A 115 6.88 -0.47 17.01
C GLY A 115 6.42 0.43 18.16
N ALA A 116 7.06 0.32 19.33
CA ALA A 116 6.78 1.19 20.46
C ALA A 116 7.04 2.67 20.13
N LYS A 117 8.19 2.99 19.49
CA LYS A 117 8.50 4.36 19.08
C LYS A 117 7.54 4.89 18.01
N MET A 118 7.09 4.05 17.08
CA MET A 118 6.09 4.44 16.09
C MET A 118 4.78 4.89 16.75
N GLN A 119 4.29 4.13 17.73
CA GLN A 119 3.07 4.49 18.47
C GLN A 119 3.26 5.76 19.29
N ASP A 120 4.39 5.90 20.01
CA ASP A 120 4.72 7.11 20.77
C ASP A 120 4.75 8.38 19.91
N LEU A 121 5.18 8.24 18.65
CA LEU A 121 5.24 9.33 17.67
C LEU A 121 3.92 9.57 16.91
N GLY A 122 2.85 8.89 17.30
CA GLY A 122 1.50 9.13 16.78
C GLY A 122 1.21 8.46 15.43
N PHE A 123 2.03 7.50 14.99
CA PHE A 123 1.64 6.61 13.91
C PHE A 123 0.52 5.68 14.38
N TRP A 124 -0.40 5.36 13.49
CA TRP A 124 -1.48 4.43 13.80
C TRP A 124 -1.27 3.12 13.06
N ILE A 125 -0.83 2.11 13.80
CA ILE A 125 -0.57 0.76 13.28
C ILE A 125 -1.89 0.18 12.77
N LEU A 126 -1.89 -0.23 11.51
CA LEU A 126 -3.01 -0.85 10.82
C LEU A 126 -2.93 -2.37 10.95
N ASN A 127 -1.75 -2.93 10.66
CA ASN A 127 -1.44 -4.34 10.81
C ASN A 127 0.05 -4.53 11.10
N ASP A 128 0.37 -5.52 11.93
CA ASP A 128 1.62 -6.25 11.80
C ASP A 128 1.45 -7.37 10.76
N VAL A 129 2.48 -7.61 9.96
CA VAL A 129 2.51 -8.62 8.90
C VAL A 129 3.77 -9.46 9.05
N VAL A 130 3.61 -10.76 9.15
CA VAL A 130 4.70 -11.72 9.31
C VAL A 130 5.17 -12.20 7.95
N TRP A 131 6.42 -11.89 7.59
CA TRP A 131 7.07 -12.55 6.46
C TRP A 131 7.62 -13.90 6.92
N ARG A 132 6.95 -14.97 6.52
CA ARG A 132 7.39 -16.35 6.70
C ARG A 132 8.35 -16.74 5.58
N LYS A 133 9.56 -17.16 5.96
CA LYS A 133 10.63 -17.56 5.04
C LYS A 133 10.44 -19.02 4.65
N THR A 134 10.38 -19.33 3.35
CA THR A 134 10.28 -20.73 2.88
C THR A 134 11.60 -21.50 3.03
N ASN A 135 12.72 -20.79 2.93
CA ASN A 135 14.08 -21.32 2.97
C ASN A 135 14.99 -20.53 3.95
N PRO A 136 14.63 -20.42 5.25
CA PRO A 136 15.46 -19.71 6.22
C PRO A 136 16.74 -20.47 6.54
N MET A 137 17.79 -19.75 6.94
CA MET A 137 18.99 -20.38 7.49
C MET A 137 18.63 -21.21 8.74
N PRO A 138 19.09 -22.47 8.86
CA PRO A 138 18.77 -23.32 10.00
C PRO A 138 19.49 -22.87 11.27
N ASN A 139 18.96 -23.27 12.42
CA ASN A 139 19.67 -23.13 13.69
C ASN A 139 20.69 -24.27 13.82
N PHE A 140 21.99 -23.96 13.74
CA PHE A 140 23.03 -24.99 13.70
C PHE A 140 23.37 -25.61 15.06
N ARG A 141 23.12 -24.90 16.17
CA ARG A 141 23.51 -25.33 17.53
C ARG A 141 22.38 -25.98 18.33
N GLY A 142 21.16 -26.03 17.79
CA GLY A 142 19.99 -26.61 18.47
C GLY A 142 19.61 -25.90 19.79
N ARG A 143 19.96 -24.62 19.96
CA ARG A 143 19.76 -23.88 21.22
C ARG A 143 18.47 -23.06 21.26
N ARG A 144 17.89 -22.77 20.10
CA ARG A 144 16.68 -21.95 19.93
C ARG A 144 15.87 -22.50 18.75
N PHE A 145 14.63 -22.04 18.61
CA PHE A 145 13.87 -22.24 17.38
C PHE A 145 14.59 -21.61 16.18
N GLN A 146 14.33 -22.14 14.98
CA GLN A 146 14.85 -21.57 13.74
C GLN A 146 14.23 -20.19 13.51
N ASN A 147 15.07 -19.18 13.22
CA ASN A 147 14.59 -17.85 12.88
C ASN A 147 14.02 -17.83 11.46
N ALA A 148 12.76 -18.25 11.33
CA ALA A 148 12.08 -18.51 10.07
C ALA A 148 11.11 -17.39 9.63
N HIS A 149 11.14 -16.23 10.30
CA HIS A 149 10.31 -15.10 9.92
C HIS A 149 10.93 -13.74 10.28
N GLU A 150 10.35 -12.69 9.71
CA GLU A 150 10.52 -11.29 10.12
C GLU A 150 9.13 -10.66 10.27
N THR A 151 9.06 -9.53 10.97
CA THR A 151 7.83 -8.79 11.21
C THR A 151 7.90 -7.44 10.51
N MET A 152 6.86 -7.11 9.77
CA MET A 152 6.65 -5.79 9.17
C MET A 152 5.51 -5.10 9.90
N ILE A 153 5.67 -3.83 10.22
CA ILE A 153 4.62 -2.98 10.78
C ILE A 153 4.13 -2.05 9.67
N TRP A 154 2.85 -2.12 9.34
CA TRP A 154 2.18 -1.16 8.47
C TRP A 154 1.38 -0.16 9.30
N ALA A 155 1.65 1.12 9.13
CA ALA A 155 0.98 2.18 9.87
C ALA A 155 0.58 3.35 8.96
N SER A 156 -0.57 3.94 9.26
CA SER A 156 -0.94 5.25 8.72
C SER A 156 -0.22 6.36 9.48
N ARG A 157 0.02 7.48 8.80
CA ARG A 157 0.65 8.66 9.41
C ARG A 157 -0.09 9.09 10.68
N ASP A 158 -1.40 9.31 10.60
CA ASP A 158 -2.20 9.84 11.71
C ASP A 158 -3.37 8.90 12.06
N GLN A 159 -3.68 8.73 13.35
CA GLN A 159 -4.82 7.92 13.82
C GLN A 159 -6.17 8.32 13.22
N LYS A 160 -6.37 9.62 12.98
CA LYS A 160 -7.58 10.16 12.36
C LYS A 160 -7.41 10.39 10.85
N GLY A 161 -6.30 9.96 10.28
CA GLY A 161 -6.05 10.00 8.85
C GLY A 161 -7.11 9.20 8.11
N LYS A 162 -7.66 9.78 7.05
CA LYS A 162 -8.66 9.13 6.18
C LYS A 162 -8.06 8.96 4.80
N GLY A 163 -8.49 7.91 4.10
CA GLY A 163 -8.16 7.73 2.69
C GLY A 163 -6.71 7.31 2.41
N TYR A 164 -6.07 6.61 3.35
CA TYR A 164 -4.86 5.87 3.02
C TYR A 164 -5.17 4.80 1.95
N THR A 165 -4.20 4.52 1.10
CA THR A 165 -4.36 3.54 0.02
C THR A 165 -4.32 2.12 0.59
N PHE A 166 -5.35 1.34 0.30
CA PHE A 166 -5.37 -0.11 0.50
C PHE A 166 -6.14 -0.76 -0.63
N ASN A 167 -5.43 -1.42 -1.54
CA ASN A 167 -6.00 -2.06 -2.73
C ASN A 167 -6.59 -3.43 -2.38
N TYR A 168 -7.61 -3.44 -1.51
CA TYR A 168 -8.21 -4.65 -0.96
C TYR A 168 -8.66 -5.65 -2.03
N GLU A 169 -9.40 -5.19 -3.05
CA GLU A 169 -9.93 -6.09 -4.08
C GLU A 169 -8.82 -6.70 -4.93
N ALA A 170 -7.76 -5.94 -5.24
CA ALA A 170 -6.61 -6.46 -5.97
C ALA A 170 -5.87 -7.53 -5.15
N LEU A 171 -5.63 -7.28 -3.86
CA LEU A 171 -5.01 -8.27 -2.98
C LEU A 171 -5.87 -9.53 -2.81
N LYS A 172 -7.19 -9.36 -2.69
CA LYS A 172 -8.14 -10.46 -2.60
C LYS A 172 -8.15 -11.29 -3.89
N ALA A 173 -8.26 -10.65 -5.06
CA ALA A 173 -8.24 -11.31 -6.35
C ALA A 173 -6.92 -12.05 -6.59
N SER A 174 -5.78 -11.44 -6.23
CA SER A 174 -4.45 -12.07 -6.32
C SER A 174 -4.24 -13.26 -5.39
N ASN A 175 -5.16 -13.47 -4.45
CA ASN A 175 -5.13 -14.53 -3.45
C ASN A 175 -6.37 -15.42 -3.61
N ASP A 176 -6.69 -15.77 -4.86
CA ASP A 176 -7.78 -16.65 -5.26
C ASP A 176 -9.15 -16.23 -4.70
N ASP A 177 -9.44 -14.92 -4.79
CA ASP A 177 -10.65 -14.28 -4.26
C ASP A 177 -10.85 -14.44 -2.73
N ILE A 178 -9.80 -14.84 -2.01
CA ILE A 178 -9.76 -14.91 -0.56
C ILE A 178 -9.00 -13.70 -0.03
N GLN A 179 -9.51 -13.10 1.05
CA GLN A 179 -8.83 -11.97 1.69
C GLN A 179 -7.38 -12.31 2.06
N MET A 180 -6.45 -11.44 1.65
CA MET A 180 -5.04 -11.54 2.00
C MET A 180 -4.87 -11.52 3.52
N ARG A 181 -4.11 -12.48 4.04
CA ARG A 181 -3.82 -12.61 5.47
C ARG A 181 -2.61 -11.78 5.86
N SER A 182 -2.37 -11.64 7.16
CA SER A 182 -1.18 -10.99 7.73
C SER A 182 0.05 -11.91 7.78
N ASP A 183 -0.02 -13.15 7.29
CA ASP A 183 1.13 -14.06 7.20
C ASP A 183 1.49 -14.36 5.74
N TRP A 184 2.62 -13.80 5.29
CA TRP A 184 3.06 -13.87 3.89
C TRP A 184 4.21 -14.84 3.74
N LEU A 185 4.03 -15.82 2.87
CA LEU A 185 5.05 -16.83 2.58
C LEU A 185 5.87 -16.43 1.34
N PHE A 186 7.16 -16.18 1.54
CA PHE A 186 8.10 -15.86 0.46
C PHE A 186 9.49 -16.47 0.71
N PRO A 187 10.26 -16.82 -0.34
CA PRO A 187 11.65 -17.18 -0.18
C PRO A 187 12.52 -15.98 0.21
N ILE A 188 13.70 -16.26 0.76
CA ILE A 188 14.77 -15.25 0.89
C ILE A 188 15.37 -14.91 -0.49
N CYS A 189 15.93 -13.71 -0.60
CA CYS A 189 16.61 -13.25 -1.83
C CYS A 189 17.85 -14.11 -2.12
N THR A 190 17.77 -14.91 -3.18
CA THR A 190 18.77 -15.90 -3.61
C THR A 190 18.79 -16.00 -5.14
N GLY A 191 19.73 -16.76 -5.71
CA GLY A 191 19.82 -16.96 -7.16
C GLY A 191 20.20 -15.68 -7.90
N GLY A 192 19.66 -15.51 -9.11
CA GLY A 192 19.97 -14.37 -9.99
C GLY A 192 19.47 -13.01 -9.50
N GLU A 193 18.53 -12.99 -8.54
CA GLU A 193 18.08 -11.75 -7.90
C GLU A 193 19.11 -11.20 -6.90
N ARG A 194 19.92 -12.09 -6.30
CA ARG A 194 20.88 -11.71 -5.26
C ARG A 194 22.10 -11.06 -5.92
N LEU A 195 22.29 -9.76 -5.68
CA LEU A 195 23.42 -9.04 -6.25
C LEU A 195 24.73 -9.55 -5.66
N LYS A 196 25.75 -9.60 -6.53
CA LYS A 196 27.09 -10.04 -6.20
C LYS A 196 28.11 -8.95 -6.49
N ASN A 197 29.17 -8.90 -5.71
CA ASN A 197 30.33 -8.07 -6.01
C ASN A 197 31.22 -8.75 -7.07
N ASP A 198 32.29 -8.08 -7.47
CA ASP A 198 33.24 -8.58 -8.49
C ASP A 198 33.89 -9.92 -8.12
N ASN A 199 33.97 -10.24 -6.83
CA ASN A 199 34.51 -11.51 -6.33
C ASN A 199 33.48 -12.66 -6.35
N GLY A 200 32.23 -12.37 -6.72
CA GLY A 200 31.13 -13.34 -6.74
C GLY A 200 30.47 -13.57 -5.37
N ASP A 201 30.88 -12.84 -4.34
CA ASP A 201 30.28 -12.84 -3.01
C ASP A 201 29.03 -11.97 -2.98
N LYS A 202 28.21 -12.09 -1.93
CA LYS A 202 27.02 -11.25 -1.77
C LYS A 202 27.46 -9.80 -1.66
N LEU A 203 26.84 -8.92 -2.46
CA LEU A 203 27.11 -7.49 -2.35
C LEU A 203 26.55 -6.89 -1.06
N HIS A 204 25.30 -7.21 -0.73
CA HIS A 204 24.61 -6.71 0.46
C HIS A 204 24.18 -7.90 1.35
N PRO A 205 24.44 -7.88 2.66
CA PRO A 205 24.16 -9.01 3.55
C PRO A 205 22.66 -9.24 3.75
N THR A 206 21.88 -8.15 3.76
CA THR A 206 20.46 -8.15 4.15
C THR A 206 19.48 -7.81 3.00
N GLN A 207 19.90 -7.95 1.72
CA GLN A 207 19.04 -7.67 0.56
C GLN A 207 17.68 -8.37 0.66
N LYS A 208 16.59 -7.59 0.60
CA LYS A 208 15.21 -8.09 0.67
C LYS A 208 14.72 -8.60 -0.69
N PRO A 209 13.84 -9.62 -0.72
CA PRO A 209 13.30 -10.18 -1.94
C PRO A 209 12.32 -9.23 -2.63
N GLU A 210 12.41 -9.06 -3.94
CA GLU A 210 11.56 -8.16 -4.72
C GLU A 210 10.06 -8.49 -4.59
N ALA A 211 9.71 -9.77 -4.48
CA ALA A 211 8.32 -10.21 -4.36
C ALA A 211 7.63 -9.66 -3.10
N LEU A 212 8.41 -9.47 -2.02
CA LEU A 212 7.91 -8.88 -0.78
C LEU A 212 7.55 -7.41 -0.99
N LEU A 213 8.47 -6.64 -1.58
CA LEU A 213 8.28 -5.22 -1.90
C LEU A 213 7.15 -5.02 -2.91
N ALA A 214 7.04 -5.91 -3.90
CA ALA A 214 5.97 -5.87 -4.89
C ALA A 214 4.59 -6.01 -4.21
N ARG A 215 4.44 -6.94 -3.25
CA ARG A 215 3.18 -7.07 -2.49
C ARG A 215 2.90 -5.84 -1.64
N ILE A 216 3.90 -5.24 -1.00
CA ILE A 216 3.76 -4.00 -0.23
C ILE A 216 3.24 -2.86 -1.12
N MET A 217 3.86 -2.64 -2.28
CA MET A 217 3.47 -1.59 -3.20
C MET A 217 2.09 -1.86 -3.81
N MET A 218 1.82 -3.08 -4.24
CA MET A 218 0.50 -3.45 -4.75
C MET A 218 -0.61 -3.31 -3.69
N ALA A 219 -0.28 -3.48 -2.40
CA ALA A 219 -1.23 -3.28 -1.31
C ALA A 219 -1.51 -1.80 -1.03
N SER A 220 -0.47 -0.96 -1.02
CA SER A 220 -0.51 0.35 -0.36
C SER A 220 -0.19 1.55 -1.26
N THR A 221 0.01 1.35 -2.57
CA THR A 221 0.29 2.41 -3.55
C THR A 221 -0.58 2.29 -4.80
N LYS A 222 -0.65 3.36 -5.58
CA LYS A 222 -1.16 3.42 -6.96
C LYS A 222 -0.01 3.70 -7.93
N PRO A 223 -0.15 3.37 -9.23
CA PRO A 223 0.78 3.87 -10.25
C PRO A 223 0.96 5.39 -10.12
N GLY A 224 2.20 5.87 -10.25
CA GLY A 224 2.58 7.28 -10.06
C GLY A 224 2.76 7.73 -8.61
N ASP A 225 2.38 6.94 -7.59
CA ASP A 225 2.70 7.25 -6.20
C ASP A 225 4.23 7.22 -5.96
N ILE A 226 4.69 7.98 -4.97
CA ILE A 226 6.11 8.09 -4.64
C ILE A 226 6.43 7.22 -3.41
N VAL A 227 7.36 6.27 -3.60
CA VAL A 227 7.86 5.38 -2.54
C VAL A 227 9.24 5.82 -2.07
N LEU A 228 9.36 6.21 -0.82
CA LEU A 228 10.63 6.54 -0.19
C LEU A 228 11.17 5.34 0.59
N ASP A 229 12.46 5.11 0.50
CA ASP A 229 13.18 4.16 1.34
C ASP A 229 14.43 4.81 1.94
N PRO A 230 14.44 5.07 3.27
CA PRO A 230 15.54 5.75 3.95
C PRO A 230 16.76 4.85 4.22
N PHE A 231 16.68 3.56 3.87
CA PHE A 231 17.72 2.55 4.07
C PHE A 231 17.86 1.71 2.78
N PHE A 232 18.20 2.39 1.69
CA PHE A 232 17.98 1.88 0.33
C PHE A 232 18.79 0.63 -0.02
N GLY A 233 19.97 0.45 0.61
CA GLY A 233 20.87 -0.66 0.37
C GLY A 233 21.13 -0.84 -1.12
N SER A 234 20.96 -2.07 -1.61
CA SER A 234 21.12 -2.42 -3.03
C SER A 234 19.92 -2.10 -3.93
N GLY A 235 19.04 -1.18 -3.51
CA GLY A 235 18.01 -0.59 -4.36
C GLY A 235 16.81 -1.48 -4.69
N THR A 236 16.49 -2.48 -3.86
CA THR A 236 15.30 -3.34 -4.09
C THR A 236 14.02 -2.50 -4.20
N THR A 237 13.83 -1.50 -3.34
CA THR A 237 12.66 -0.63 -3.38
C THR A 237 12.57 0.14 -4.70
N GLY A 238 13.66 0.78 -5.15
CA GLY A 238 13.65 1.52 -6.42
C GLY A 238 13.42 0.63 -7.63
N ALA A 239 14.05 -0.55 -7.67
CA ALA A 239 13.88 -1.50 -8.77
C ALA A 239 12.41 -1.97 -8.91
N VAL A 240 11.77 -2.29 -7.79
CA VAL A 240 10.36 -2.70 -7.78
C VAL A 240 9.42 -1.52 -8.08
N ALA A 241 9.70 -0.33 -7.54
CA ALA A 241 8.90 0.86 -7.81
C ALA A 241 8.90 1.20 -9.30
N LYS A 242 10.09 1.29 -9.92
CA LYS A 242 10.24 1.54 -11.37
C LYS A 242 9.52 0.48 -12.19
N ARG A 243 9.69 -0.81 -11.87
CA ARG A 243 9.00 -1.90 -12.58
C ARG A 243 7.48 -1.76 -12.52
N LEU A 244 6.94 -1.37 -11.37
CA LEU A 244 5.51 -1.22 -11.13
C LEU A 244 4.98 0.17 -11.51
N GLY A 245 5.76 1.03 -12.18
CA GLY A 245 5.32 2.38 -12.57
C GLY A 245 5.02 3.29 -11.38
N ARG A 246 5.78 3.16 -10.28
CA ARG A 246 5.81 4.11 -9.15
C ARG A 246 7.11 4.91 -9.22
N HIS A 247 7.06 6.13 -8.71
CA HIS A 247 8.28 6.90 -8.47
C HIS A 247 8.95 6.42 -7.19
N PHE A 248 10.26 6.64 -7.09
CA PHE A 248 10.99 6.33 -5.86
C PHE A 248 11.92 7.44 -5.39
N VAL A 249 12.29 7.37 -4.11
CA VAL A 249 13.41 8.12 -3.55
C VAL A 249 14.17 7.16 -2.64
N GLY A 250 15.44 6.91 -2.94
CA GLY A 250 16.32 6.12 -2.09
C GLY A 250 17.23 7.01 -1.25
N ILE A 251 17.52 6.62 -0.01
CA ILE A 251 18.62 7.21 0.76
C ILE A 251 19.58 6.11 1.18
N GLU A 252 20.86 6.29 0.86
CA GLU A 252 21.92 5.33 1.19
C GLU A 252 23.20 6.09 1.52
N ARG A 253 23.99 5.56 2.46
CA ARG A 253 25.25 6.15 2.89
C ARG A 253 26.43 5.57 2.10
N GLU A 254 26.42 4.26 1.87
CA GLU A 254 27.54 3.51 1.31
C GLU A 254 27.57 3.59 -0.22
N GLN A 255 28.67 4.12 -0.79
CA GLN A 255 28.78 4.36 -2.24
C GLN A 255 28.66 3.07 -3.06
N ALA A 256 29.26 1.97 -2.58
CA ALA A 256 29.21 0.70 -3.29
C ALA A 256 27.78 0.16 -3.44
N TYR A 257 26.91 0.41 -2.46
CA TYR A 257 25.50 0.03 -2.53
C TYR A 257 24.72 0.94 -3.48
N ILE A 258 25.01 2.24 -3.48
CA ILE A 258 24.44 3.22 -4.42
C ILE A 258 24.77 2.86 -5.87
N ASP A 259 26.04 2.54 -6.17
CA ASP A 259 26.48 2.22 -7.53
C ASP A 259 25.74 0.99 -8.07
N ALA A 260 25.66 -0.07 -7.28
CA ALA A 260 24.92 -1.28 -7.65
C ALA A 260 23.41 -1.06 -7.72
N ALA A 261 22.84 -0.20 -6.86
CA ALA A 261 21.43 0.15 -6.91
C ALA A 261 21.10 0.89 -8.21
N ASN A 262 21.95 1.86 -8.64
CA ASN A 262 21.79 2.56 -9.92
C ASN A 262 21.85 1.57 -11.09
N GLU A 263 22.88 0.72 -11.17
CA GLU A 263 23.01 -0.27 -12.24
C GLU A 263 21.79 -1.20 -12.32
N ARG A 264 21.34 -1.71 -11.16
CA ARG A 264 20.15 -2.55 -11.05
C ARG A 264 18.90 -1.83 -11.55
N ILE A 265 18.68 -0.59 -11.11
CA ILE A 265 17.49 0.19 -11.45
C ILE A 265 17.49 0.57 -12.93
N ASP A 266 18.64 0.93 -13.49
CA ASP A 266 18.79 1.25 -14.91
C ASP A 266 18.43 0.07 -15.81
N ALA A 267 18.79 -1.15 -15.39
CA ALA A 267 18.42 -2.38 -16.09
C ALA A 267 16.92 -2.75 -16.01
N VAL A 268 16.16 -2.15 -15.08
CA VAL A 268 14.72 -2.42 -14.94
C VAL A 268 13.93 -1.76 -16.07
N ARG A 269 13.14 -2.58 -16.77
CA ARG A 269 12.11 -2.15 -17.71
C ARG A 269 10.78 -1.97 -16.97
N PRO A 270 10.16 -0.78 -16.99
CA PRO A 270 8.81 -0.59 -16.48
C PRO A 270 7.80 -1.48 -17.21
N LEU A 271 6.77 -1.94 -16.49
CA LEU A 271 5.60 -2.57 -17.11
C LEU A 271 4.75 -1.52 -17.85
N GLU A 272 4.00 -1.95 -18.86
CA GLU A 272 3.09 -1.07 -19.60
C GLU A 272 1.83 -0.75 -18.76
N ASP A 273 1.18 0.39 -19.05
CA ASP A 273 0.01 0.87 -18.29
C ASP A 273 -1.14 -0.16 -18.20
N ALA A 274 -1.33 -0.95 -19.25
CA ALA A 274 -2.33 -2.02 -19.28
C ALA A 274 -2.08 -3.08 -18.20
N ASP A 275 -0.81 -3.42 -17.95
CA ASP A 275 -0.39 -4.42 -16.95
C ASP A 275 -0.39 -3.86 -15.52
N LEU A 276 -0.43 -2.54 -15.37
CA LEU A 276 -0.44 -1.84 -14.08
C LEU A 276 -1.84 -1.53 -13.54
N THR A 277 -2.88 -1.78 -14.34
CA THR A 277 -4.28 -1.49 -13.97
C THR A 277 -4.71 -2.36 -12.78
N VAL A 278 -4.97 -1.72 -11.65
CA VAL A 278 -5.35 -2.39 -10.40
C VAL A 278 -6.87 -2.60 -10.36
N LEU A 279 -7.31 -3.80 -9.98
CA LEU A 279 -8.73 -4.08 -9.71
C LEU A 279 -9.28 -3.14 -8.64
N THR A 280 -10.23 -2.30 -9.04
CA THR A 280 -10.91 -1.36 -8.13
C THR A 280 -12.24 -1.92 -7.65
N GLY A 281 -12.55 -1.77 -6.36
CA GLY A 281 -13.82 -2.23 -5.80
C GLY A 281 -15.01 -1.32 -6.05
N LYS A 282 -16.22 -1.81 -5.73
CA LYS A 282 -17.51 -1.10 -5.89
C LYS A 282 -17.58 0.29 -5.25
N ARG A 283 -16.68 0.59 -4.30
CA ARG A 283 -16.57 1.91 -3.65
C ARG A 283 -15.86 2.96 -4.51
N ALA A 284 -15.04 2.55 -5.47
CA ALA A 284 -14.35 3.42 -6.41
C ALA A 284 -15.23 3.80 -7.61
N GLU A 285 -16.32 3.08 -7.84
CA GLU A 285 -17.29 3.38 -8.89
C GLU A 285 -17.97 4.74 -8.64
N PRO A 286 -18.31 5.52 -9.69
CA PRO A 286 -19.04 6.76 -9.55
C PRO A 286 -20.31 6.59 -8.70
N ARG A 287 -20.48 7.52 -7.75
CA ARG A 287 -21.65 7.52 -6.86
C ARG A 287 -22.89 7.87 -7.67
N VAL A 288 -23.84 6.95 -7.72
CA VAL A 288 -25.19 7.19 -8.26
C VAL A 288 -26.16 7.33 -7.09
N ALA A 289 -26.79 8.51 -6.97
CA ALA A 289 -27.88 8.70 -6.02
C ALA A 289 -29.15 8.03 -6.53
N PHE A 290 -30.04 7.58 -5.64
CA PHE A 290 -31.29 6.94 -6.04
C PHE A 290 -32.20 7.88 -6.83
N VAL A 291 -32.22 9.18 -6.49
CA VAL A 291 -32.97 10.21 -7.25
C VAL A 291 -32.55 10.27 -8.72
N SER A 292 -31.27 10.07 -9.03
CA SER A 292 -30.81 10.06 -10.42
C SER A 292 -31.46 8.94 -11.26
N LEU A 293 -31.94 7.85 -10.66
CA LEU A 293 -32.72 6.85 -11.41
C LEU A 293 -34.09 7.40 -11.81
N ILE A 294 -34.66 8.29 -11.01
CA ILE A 294 -35.90 8.99 -11.32
C ILE A 294 -35.64 10.03 -12.42
N ASP A 295 -34.59 10.83 -12.26
CA ASP A 295 -34.22 11.89 -13.20
C ASP A 295 -33.94 11.33 -14.60
N THR A 296 -33.32 10.14 -14.71
CA THR A 296 -33.05 9.47 -15.99
C THR A 296 -34.21 8.60 -16.49
N GLY A 297 -35.35 8.57 -15.78
CA GLY A 297 -36.51 7.75 -16.15
C GLY A 297 -36.34 6.23 -15.97
N LEU A 298 -35.28 5.78 -15.30
CA LEU A 298 -35.05 4.36 -14.97
C LEU A 298 -35.96 3.87 -13.82
N MET A 299 -36.47 4.79 -13.02
CA MET A 299 -37.45 4.56 -11.96
C MET A 299 -38.52 5.65 -12.03
N VAL A 300 -39.77 5.33 -11.70
CA VAL A 300 -40.87 6.31 -11.73
C VAL A 300 -41.42 6.57 -10.32
N PRO A 301 -41.78 7.82 -9.98
CA PRO A 301 -42.51 8.11 -8.76
C PRO A 301 -43.84 7.33 -8.73
N GLY A 302 -44.20 6.81 -7.57
CA GLY A 302 -45.36 5.94 -7.39
C GLY A 302 -45.10 4.44 -7.63
N ALA A 303 -43.94 4.08 -8.19
CA ALA A 303 -43.53 2.67 -8.27
C ALA A 303 -43.45 2.03 -6.88
N THR A 304 -43.76 0.74 -6.79
CA THR A 304 -43.66 -0.02 -5.54
C THR A 304 -42.39 -0.88 -5.56
N LEU A 305 -41.57 -0.72 -4.53
CA LEU A 305 -40.41 -1.56 -4.26
C LEU A 305 -40.77 -2.62 -3.22
N TYR A 306 -40.25 -3.83 -3.39
CA TYR A 306 -40.44 -4.96 -2.49
C TYR A 306 -39.12 -5.45 -1.92
N ASP A 307 -39.12 -6.12 -0.77
CA ASP A 307 -38.00 -7.00 -0.44
C ASP A 307 -38.08 -8.30 -1.29
N ALA A 308 -37.01 -9.09 -1.31
CA ALA A 308 -36.93 -10.31 -2.13
C ALA A 308 -38.06 -11.32 -1.89
N LYS A 309 -38.73 -11.26 -0.72
CA LYS A 309 -39.81 -12.16 -0.32
C LYS A 309 -41.20 -11.49 -0.33
N LYS A 310 -41.32 -10.25 -0.82
CA LYS A 310 -42.57 -9.44 -0.80
C LYS A 310 -43.21 -9.31 0.59
N ARG A 311 -42.42 -9.36 1.65
CA ARG A 311 -42.83 -9.07 3.04
C ARG A 311 -43.05 -7.58 3.25
N TRP A 312 -42.25 -6.76 2.59
CA TRP A 312 -42.30 -5.30 2.71
C TRP A 312 -42.56 -4.66 1.35
N ALA A 313 -43.35 -3.59 1.33
CA ALA A 313 -43.66 -2.82 0.13
C ALA A 313 -43.52 -1.33 0.43
N ALA A 314 -42.66 -0.62 -0.32
CA ALA A 314 -42.43 0.81 -0.16
C ALA A 314 -42.70 1.55 -1.47
N LYS A 315 -43.39 2.69 -1.42
CA LYS A 315 -43.66 3.53 -2.59
C LYS A 315 -42.53 4.52 -2.83
N VAL A 316 -42.09 4.62 -4.08
CA VAL A 316 -41.12 5.63 -4.54
C VAL A 316 -41.77 7.00 -4.59
N ARG A 317 -41.09 8.01 -4.03
CA ARG A 317 -41.51 9.43 -4.09
C ARG A 317 -40.66 10.19 -5.10
N ALA A 318 -41.18 11.32 -5.58
CA ALA A 318 -40.54 12.14 -6.62
C ALA A 318 -39.21 12.76 -6.20
N ASP A 319 -38.99 12.93 -4.90
CA ASP A 319 -37.76 13.47 -4.31
C ASP A 319 -36.65 12.42 -4.11
N GLY A 320 -36.83 11.18 -4.60
CA GLY A 320 -35.87 10.11 -4.42
C GLY A 320 -35.91 9.46 -3.03
N THR A 321 -36.96 9.71 -2.24
CA THR A 321 -37.25 8.94 -1.03
C THR A 321 -38.20 7.77 -1.32
N VAL A 322 -38.32 6.86 -0.36
CA VAL A 322 -39.32 5.80 -0.35
C VAL A 322 -40.15 5.88 0.92
N ALA A 323 -41.39 5.41 0.88
CA ALA A 323 -42.31 5.47 2.00
C ALA A 323 -43.08 4.17 2.24
N ILE A 324 -43.27 3.83 3.51
CA ILE A 324 -44.08 2.71 3.98
C ILE A 324 -44.95 3.18 5.15
N GLY A 325 -46.28 3.08 5.01
CA GLY A 325 -47.20 3.71 5.96
C GLY A 325 -46.92 5.21 6.12
N ASP A 326 -46.76 5.64 7.37
CA ASP A 326 -46.45 7.04 7.73
C ASP A 326 -44.95 7.36 7.72
N SER A 327 -44.08 6.35 7.52
CA SER A 327 -42.63 6.52 7.51
C SER A 327 -42.11 6.79 6.10
N ALA A 328 -41.15 7.72 5.98
CA ALA A 328 -40.48 8.04 4.74
C ALA A 328 -39.00 8.43 4.94
N GLY A 329 -38.17 8.06 3.97
CA GLY A 329 -36.74 8.30 4.03
C GLY A 329 -35.99 7.71 2.84
N SER A 330 -34.67 7.69 2.92
CA SER A 330 -33.85 7.05 1.88
C SER A 330 -34.15 5.55 1.80
N ILE A 331 -33.82 4.94 0.65
CA ILE A 331 -33.88 3.49 0.45
C ILE A 331 -33.13 2.70 1.53
N HIS A 332 -32.10 3.30 2.13
CA HIS A 332 -31.31 2.71 3.21
C HIS A 332 -32.02 2.82 4.56
N LYS A 333 -32.53 4.01 4.90
CA LYS A 333 -33.21 4.26 6.18
C LYS A 333 -34.46 3.39 6.31
N ILE A 334 -35.33 3.42 5.30
CA ILE A 334 -36.57 2.63 5.33
C ILE A 334 -36.27 1.14 5.27
N GLY A 335 -35.26 0.72 4.50
CA GLY A 335 -34.81 -0.67 4.48
C GLY A 335 -34.31 -1.16 5.84
N ALA A 336 -33.61 -0.32 6.61
CA ALA A 336 -33.13 -0.65 7.95
C ALA A 336 -34.29 -0.72 8.96
N GLU A 337 -35.20 0.27 8.90
CA GLU A 337 -36.36 0.39 9.77
C GLU A 337 -37.30 -0.82 9.66
N VAL A 338 -37.68 -1.24 8.45
CA VAL A 338 -38.57 -2.40 8.26
C VAL A 338 -37.93 -3.73 8.64
N GLN A 339 -36.60 -3.78 8.76
CA GLN A 339 -35.87 -4.96 9.22
C GLN A 339 -35.54 -4.92 10.71
N GLY A 340 -35.74 -3.79 11.40
CA GLY A 340 -35.30 -3.58 12.77
C GLY A 340 -33.77 -3.61 12.91
N LEU A 341 -33.03 -3.11 11.91
CA LEU A 341 -31.56 -3.10 11.87
C LEU A 341 -31.01 -1.67 11.97
N ASP A 342 -29.76 -1.54 12.43
CA ASP A 342 -29.06 -0.24 12.49
C ASP A 342 -28.70 0.31 11.10
N ALA A 343 -28.49 -0.57 10.11
CA ALA A 343 -28.11 -0.20 8.76
C ALA A 343 -28.65 -1.19 7.72
N CYS A 344 -28.93 -0.70 6.51
CA CYS A 344 -29.34 -1.50 5.37
C CYS A 344 -28.75 -0.98 4.06
N ASN A 345 -28.27 -1.89 3.21
CA ASN A 345 -27.98 -1.57 1.81
C ASN A 345 -29.27 -1.63 0.98
N GLY A 346 -29.95 -0.49 0.84
CA GLY A 346 -31.20 -0.38 0.09
C GLY A 346 -31.09 -0.84 -1.37
N TRP A 347 -29.91 -0.74 -1.99
CA TRP A 347 -29.69 -1.15 -3.39
C TRP A 347 -29.92 -2.64 -3.63
N THR A 348 -29.50 -3.48 -2.67
CA THR A 348 -29.64 -4.94 -2.75
C THR A 348 -30.88 -5.45 -2.02
N PHE A 349 -31.42 -4.66 -1.09
CA PHE A 349 -32.61 -5.03 -0.32
C PHE A 349 -33.90 -4.82 -1.13
N TRP A 350 -34.04 -3.65 -1.77
CA TRP A 350 -35.23 -3.30 -2.53
C TRP A 350 -35.18 -3.86 -3.96
N HIS A 351 -36.33 -4.35 -4.41
CA HIS A 351 -36.55 -4.93 -5.71
C HIS A 351 -37.74 -4.24 -6.39
N TYR A 352 -37.68 -4.09 -7.70
CA TYR A 352 -38.79 -3.64 -8.52
C TYR A 352 -39.31 -4.80 -9.37
N GLU A 353 -40.57 -4.74 -9.77
CA GLU A 353 -41.14 -5.75 -10.67
C GLU A 353 -40.70 -5.52 -12.11
N ARG A 354 -40.19 -6.57 -12.75
CA ARG A 354 -39.82 -6.58 -14.17
C ARG A 354 -40.06 -7.97 -14.75
N SER A 355 -40.73 -8.05 -15.90
CA SER A 355 -40.96 -9.29 -16.64
C SER A 355 -41.55 -10.44 -15.80
N GLY A 356 -42.45 -10.13 -14.87
CA GLY A 356 -43.09 -11.13 -14.00
C GLY A 356 -42.25 -11.60 -12.80
N GLY A 357 -41.07 -11.00 -12.57
CA GLY A 357 -40.20 -11.31 -11.43
C GLY A 357 -39.74 -10.07 -10.67
N LEU A 358 -39.07 -10.29 -9.53
CA LEU A 358 -38.43 -9.23 -8.74
C LEU A 358 -36.96 -9.10 -9.13
N THR A 359 -36.53 -7.88 -9.42
CA THR A 359 -35.13 -7.55 -9.73
C THR A 359 -34.60 -6.52 -8.74
N PRO A 360 -33.41 -6.69 -8.14
CA PRO A 360 -32.83 -5.67 -7.25
C PRO A 360 -32.66 -4.32 -7.94
N ILE A 361 -32.93 -3.22 -7.24
CA ILE A 361 -32.75 -1.87 -7.79
C ILE A 361 -31.27 -1.55 -8.08
N ASP A 362 -30.32 -2.32 -7.55
CA ASP A 362 -28.90 -2.25 -7.90
C ASP A 362 -28.62 -2.48 -9.41
N GLU A 363 -29.51 -3.18 -10.11
CA GLU A 363 -29.44 -3.31 -11.56
C GLU A 363 -29.62 -1.96 -12.26
N LEU A 364 -30.60 -1.16 -11.83
CA LEU A 364 -30.84 0.16 -12.39
C LEU A 364 -29.68 1.12 -12.11
N ARG A 365 -29.04 0.96 -10.95
CA ARG A 365 -27.81 1.69 -10.60
C ARG A 365 -26.67 1.39 -11.57
N ARG A 366 -26.50 0.13 -11.99
CA ARG A 366 -25.50 -0.25 -13.00
C ARG A 366 -25.79 0.35 -14.36
N ILE A 367 -27.06 0.33 -14.79
CA ILE A 367 -27.48 0.96 -16.05
C ILE A 367 -27.19 2.46 -16.04
N ALA A 368 -27.51 3.15 -14.95
CA ALA A 368 -27.22 4.58 -14.80
C ALA A 368 -25.72 4.89 -14.90
N ARG A 369 -24.85 4.07 -14.30
CA ARG A 369 -23.39 4.24 -14.40
C ARG A 369 -22.88 4.11 -15.83
N LEU A 370 -23.32 3.08 -16.55
CA LEU A 370 -22.97 2.89 -17.96
C LEU A 370 -23.43 4.08 -18.82
N GLY A 371 -24.57 4.69 -18.49
CA GLY A 371 -25.03 5.93 -19.13
C GLY A 371 -24.12 7.12 -18.86
N MET A 372 -23.66 7.29 -17.61
CA MET A 372 -22.74 8.37 -17.22
C MET A 372 -21.37 8.23 -17.90
N GLU A 373 -20.84 7.02 -18.00
CA GLU A 373 -19.56 6.75 -18.68
C GLU A 373 -19.63 7.09 -20.17
N ARG A 374 -20.74 6.78 -20.85
CA ARG A 374 -20.95 7.11 -22.27
C ARG A 374 -21.16 8.60 -22.54
N ALA A 375 -21.61 9.36 -21.55
CA ALA A 375 -21.83 10.80 -21.68
C ALA A 375 -20.61 11.64 -21.26
N GLY A 376 -19.64 11.01 -20.57
CA GLY A 376 -18.42 11.63 -20.06
C GLY A 376 -17.14 11.28 -20.82
N GLY A 377 -17.25 10.53 -21.92
CA GLY A 377 -16.20 10.38 -22.94
C GLY A 377 -16.62 11.11 -24.21
#